data_AF-A0A843HIQ3-F1
#
_entry.id   AF-A0A843HIQ3-F1
#
_cell.length_a   1.000
_cell.length_b   1.000
_cell.length_c   1.000
_cell.angle_alpha   90.00
_cell.angle_beta   90.00
_cell.angle_gamma   90.00
#
_symmetry.space_group_name_H-M   'P 1'
#
loop_
_entity.id
_entity.type
_entity.pdbx_description
1 polymer ?
#
loop_
_entity_poly.entity_id
_entity_poly.type
_entity_poly.pdbx_seq_one_letter_code
_entity_poly.pdbx_strand_id
1 'polypeptide(L)'
;MSVKMKPVGVIKAHLGLNPGGDVQRYFTHRCRLKMDEFVPYGTSSYHLKENVEEGEDYVLYKSPYAHYMYRGILYVDPETGSSWARKDATKVPTGKPLVYHTPGTGPYWDRRMVTLKMDEIVQELQDYIRRR
;
A
#
# COMPACT_ATOMS: atom_id res chain seq x y z
N MET A 1 11.24 42.11 -15.04
CA MET A 1 10.45 41.41 -16.07
C MET A 1 9.27 40.73 -15.39
N SER A 2 8.04 40.89 -15.89
CA SER A 2 6.86 40.21 -15.34
C SER A 2 6.75 38.81 -15.93
N VAL A 3 6.81 37.76 -15.10
CA VAL A 3 6.57 36.39 -15.55
C VAL A 3 5.08 36.23 -15.85
N LYS A 4 4.72 35.84 -17.07
CA LYS A 4 3.33 35.48 -17.43
C LYS A 4 3.11 34.00 -17.11
N MET A 5 2.42 33.72 -16.01
CA MET A 5 2.06 32.36 -15.60
C MET A 5 0.62 32.04 -15.99
N LYS A 6 0.37 30.82 -16.50
CA LYS A 6 -1.00 30.32 -16.71
C LYS A 6 -1.70 30.11 -15.36
N PRO A 7 -3.05 30.09 -15.31
CA PRO A 7 -3.77 29.72 -14.09
C PRO A 7 -3.35 28.33 -13.59
N VAL A 8 -3.25 28.16 -12.27
CA VAL A 8 -2.78 26.91 -11.64
C VAL A 8 -3.60 25.70 -12.09
N GLY A 9 -4.92 25.84 -12.23
CA GLY A 9 -5.78 24.74 -12.70
C GLY A 9 -5.43 24.27 -14.11
N VAL A 10 -5.07 25.20 -15.00
CA VAL A 10 -4.64 24.87 -16.38
C VAL A 10 -3.30 24.15 -16.35
N ILE A 11 -2.37 24.60 -15.50
CA ILE A 11 -1.06 23.96 -15.33
C ILE A 11 -1.23 22.53 -14.79
N LYS A 12 -2.02 22.34 -13.72
CA LYS A 12 -2.29 21.03 -13.13
C LYS A 12 -2.95 20.08 -14.12
N ALA A 13 -3.96 20.54 -14.84
CA ALA A 13 -4.64 19.74 -15.85
C ALA A 13 -3.69 19.31 -16.97
N HIS A 14 -2.88 20.25 -17.49
CA HIS A 14 -1.91 19.97 -18.54
C HIS A 14 -0.85 18.95 -18.11
N LEU A 15 -0.37 19.06 -16.87
CA LEU A 15 0.59 18.12 -16.30
C LEU A 15 -0.04 16.81 -15.82
N GLY A 16 -1.37 16.65 -15.85
CA GLY A 16 -2.04 15.43 -15.35
C GLY A 16 -2.06 15.30 -13.82
N LEU A 17 -1.91 16.41 -13.09
CA LEU A 17 -1.86 16.49 -11.61
C LEU A 17 -3.24 16.65 -10.95
N ASN A 18 -4.32 16.59 -11.71
CA ASN A 18 -5.68 16.62 -11.17
C ASN A 18 -6.02 15.28 -10.49
N PRO A 19 -7.02 15.24 -9.59
CA PRO A 19 -7.57 13.99 -9.08
C PRO A 19 -7.95 13.04 -10.23
N GLY A 20 -7.51 11.78 -10.14
CA GLY A 20 -7.68 10.75 -11.17
C GLY A 20 -6.80 10.92 -12.42
N GLY A 21 -5.97 11.96 -12.43
CA GLY A 21 -5.07 12.29 -13.50
C GLY A 21 -3.96 11.26 -13.67
N ASP A 22 -3.37 11.28 -14.85
CA ASP A 22 -2.35 10.31 -15.27
C ASP A 22 -1.13 10.26 -14.34
N VAL A 23 -0.69 11.43 -13.83
CA VAL A 23 0.42 11.49 -12.86
C VAL A 23 0.04 10.85 -11.53
N GLN A 24 -1.21 11.01 -11.08
CA GLN A 24 -1.69 10.35 -9.86
C GLN A 24 -1.75 8.82 -10.04
N ARG A 25 -2.27 8.34 -11.18
CA ARG A 25 -2.28 6.90 -11.50
C ARG A 25 -0.86 6.34 -11.54
N TYR A 26 0.07 7.05 -12.18
CA TYR A 26 1.47 6.66 -12.20
C TYR A 26 2.05 6.58 -10.78
N PHE A 27 1.80 7.58 -9.94
CA PHE A 27 2.22 7.56 -8.53
C PHE A 27 1.66 6.34 -7.79
N THR A 28 0.36 6.06 -7.88
CA THR A 28 -0.28 4.91 -7.24
C THR A 28 0.33 3.59 -7.71
N HIS A 29 0.60 3.47 -9.01
CA HIS A 29 1.28 2.33 -9.61
C HIS A 29 2.69 2.12 -9.03
N ARG A 30 3.47 3.20 -8.92
CA ARG A 30 4.82 3.13 -8.33
C ARG A 30 4.77 2.75 -6.85
N CYS A 31 3.83 3.30 -6.09
CA CYS A 31 3.61 2.89 -4.70
C CYS A 31 3.30 1.39 -4.60
N ARG A 32 2.39 0.85 -5.42
CA ARG A 32 2.07 -0.58 -5.46
C ARG A 32 3.33 -1.42 -5.67
N LEU A 33 4.13 -1.10 -6.69
CA LEU A 33 5.33 -1.88 -7.02
C LEU A 33 6.39 -1.82 -5.93
N LYS A 34 6.60 -0.65 -5.31
CA LYS A 34 7.57 -0.50 -4.22
C LYS A 34 7.09 -1.12 -2.91
N MET A 35 5.78 -1.16 -2.67
CA MET A 35 5.21 -1.87 -1.51
C MET A 35 5.44 -3.38 -1.59
N ASP A 36 5.48 -3.98 -2.79
CA ASP A 36 5.69 -5.42 -2.95
C ASP A 36 6.99 -5.90 -2.30
N GLU A 37 8.03 -5.07 -2.17
CA GLU A 37 9.27 -5.42 -1.44
C GLU A 37 9.01 -5.72 0.06
N PHE A 38 7.97 -5.12 0.64
CA PHE A 38 7.68 -5.19 2.07
C PHE A 38 6.45 -6.06 2.40
N VAL A 39 5.65 -6.41 1.40
CA VAL A 39 4.49 -7.29 1.57
C VAL A 39 4.98 -8.72 1.88
N PRO A 40 4.54 -9.32 2.99
CA PRO A 40 4.91 -10.68 3.37
C PRO A 40 4.60 -11.73 2.31
N TYR A 41 5.50 -12.69 2.16
CA TYR A 41 5.33 -13.86 1.30
C TYR A 41 5.43 -15.15 2.14
N GLY A 42 4.64 -16.16 1.81
CA GLY A 42 4.61 -17.45 2.52
C GLY A 42 4.76 -18.63 1.55
N THR A 43 5.21 -19.77 2.06
CA THR A 43 5.42 -21.02 1.31
C THR A 43 4.14 -21.77 0.96
N SER A 44 2.97 -21.32 1.43
CA SER A 44 1.68 -21.91 1.06
C SER A 44 0.64 -20.81 0.78
N SER A 45 0.21 -20.75 -0.49
CA SER A 45 -1.10 -20.28 -1.01
C SER A 45 -1.67 -18.91 -0.58
N TYR A 46 -0.90 -18.06 0.08
CA TYR A 46 -1.36 -16.74 0.55
C TYR A 46 -0.66 -15.59 -0.16
N HIS A 47 -0.90 -15.49 -1.46
CA HIS A 47 -0.28 -14.50 -2.33
C HIS A 47 -0.98 -13.14 -2.19
N LEU A 48 -0.70 -12.40 -1.11
CA LEU A 48 -1.22 -11.04 -0.91
C LEU A 48 -1.02 -10.15 -2.13
N LYS A 49 0.12 -10.33 -2.83
CA LYS A 49 0.52 -9.58 -4.03
C LYS A 49 -0.27 -9.96 -5.28
N GLU A 50 -0.87 -11.14 -5.33
CA GLU A 50 -1.60 -11.64 -6.50
C GLU A 50 -3.07 -11.24 -6.50
N ASN A 51 -3.63 -10.94 -5.32
CA ASN A 51 -5.01 -10.48 -5.17
C ASN A 51 -5.07 -8.99 -4.77
N VAL A 52 -4.44 -8.15 -5.59
CA VAL A 52 -4.37 -6.71 -5.41
C VAL A 52 -5.16 -6.01 -6.51
N GLU A 53 -5.97 -5.04 -6.11
CA GLU A 53 -6.63 -4.11 -7.00
C GLU A 53 -5.96 -2.75 -6.90
N GLU A 54 -5.59 -2.20 -8.05
CA GLU A 54 -4.94 -0.90 -8.16
C GLU A 54 -5.94 0.09 -8.75
N GLY A 55 -6.31 1.08 -7.94
CA GLY A 55 -7.15 2.18 -8.36
C GLY A 55 -6.32 3.38 -8.80
N GLU A 56 -6.99 4.51 -9.00
CA GLU A 56 -6.32 5.76 -9.38
C GLU A 56 -5.54 6.37 -8.21
N ASP A 57 -6.04 6.17 -6.99
CA ASP A 57 -5.55 6.76 -5.75
C ASP A 57 -5.49 5.76 -4.59
N TYR A 58 -5.69 4.47 -4.85
CA TYR A 58 -5.66 3.42 -3.84
C TYR A 58 -5.01 2.12 -4.34
N VAL A 59 -4.55 1.32 -3.37
CA VAL A 59 -4.12 -0.06 -3.57
C VAL A 59 -4.86 -0.92 -2.56
N LEU A 60 -5.70 -1.83 -3.03
CA LEU A 60 -6.57 -2.67 -2.22
C LEU A 60 -6.10 -4.13 -2.26
N TYR A 61 -5.70 -4.64 -1.09
CA TYR A 61 -5.38 -6.06 -0.90
C TYR A 61 -6.66 -6.82 -0.54
N LYS A 62 -7.16 -7.65 -1.46
CA LYS A 62 -8.50 -8.28 -1.36
C LYS A 62 -8.52 -9.61 -0.60
N SER A 63 -7.36 -10.12 -0.20
CA SER A 63 -7.29 -11.37 0.55
C SER A 63 -7.99 -11.25 1.92
N PRO A 64 -8.73 -12.27 2.38
CA PRO A 64 -9.47 -12.22 3.65
C PRO A 64 -8.58 -12.03 4.89
N TYR A 65 -7.30 -12.38 4.78
CA TYR A 65 -6.28 -12.21 5.81
C TYR A 65 -5.42 -10.94 5.61
N ALA A 66 -5.72 -10.08 4.63
CA ALA A 66 -4.94 -8.87 4.36
C ALA A 66 -4.90 -7.93 5.56
N HIS A 67 -6.05 -7.66 6.20
CA HIS A 67 -6.09 -6.85 7.41
C HIS A 67 -5.25 -7.45 8.55
N TYR A 68 -5.34 -8.77 8.75
CA TYR A 68 -4.58 -9.48 9.78
C TYR A 68 -3.06 -9.34 9.56
N MET A 69 -2.61 -9.58 8.33
CA MET A 69 -1.21 -9.43 7.94
C MET A 69 -0.74 -7.97 7.95
N TYR A 70 -1.60 -7.02 7.60
CA TYR A 70 -1.28 -5.59 7.61
C TYR A 70 -1.09 -5.04 9.02
N ARG A 71 -1.95 -5.45 9.96
CA ARG A 71 -1.87 -5.03 11.37
C ARG A 71 -0.70 -5.69 12.09
N GLY A 72 -0.36 -6.92 11.72
CA GLY A 72 0.76 -7.68 12.28
C GLY A 72 0.66 -7.96 13.76
N ILE A 73 -0.56 -8.10 14.27
CA ILE A 73 -0.84 -8.52 15.64
C ILE A 73 -1.71 -9.77 15.61
N LEU A 74 -1.51 -10.68 16.54
CA LEU A 74 -2.29 -11.90 16.69
C LEU A 74 -3.71 -11.55 17.17
N TYR A 75 -4.70 -12.09 16.47
CA TYR A 75 -6.12 -12.01 16.79
C TYR A 75 -6.60 -13.40 17.17
N VAL A 76 -7.33 -13.50 18.28
CA VAL A 76 -7.81 -14.77 18.82
C VAL A 76 -9.28 -14.71 19.19
N ASP A 77 -9.92 -15.87 19.29
CA ASP A 77 -11.21 -16.01 19.97
C ASP A 77 -11.06 -15.58 21.43
N PRO A 78 -11.90 -14.65 21.94
CA PRO A 78 -11.76 -14.17 23.31
C PRO A 78 -12.02 -15.26 24.37
N GLU A 79 -12.79 -16.31 24.06
CA GLU A 79 -13.08 -17.37 25.03
C GLU A 79 -12.04 -18.50 24.98
N THR A 80 -11.60 -18.91 23.79
CA THR A 80 -10.67 -20.05 23.66
C THR A 80 -9.20 -19.65 23.57
N GLY A 81 -8.90 -18.38 23.28
CA GLY A 81 -7.54 -17.91 22.99
C GLY A 81 -6.96 -18.45 21.67
N SER A 82 -7.76 -19.18 20.88
CA SER A 82 -7.32 -19.78 19.62
C SER A 82 -7.27 -18.75 18.49
N SER A 83 -6.25 -18.85 17.63
CA SER A 83 -6.22 -18.12 16.36
C SER A 83 -7.28 -18.61 15.37
N TRP A 84 -7.92 -19.74 15.64
CA TRP A 84 -9.09 -20.23 14.93
C TRP A 84 -10.32 -19.94 15.79
N ALA A 85 -11.07 -18.91 15.39
CA ALA A 85 -12.28 -18.53 16.11
C ALA A 85 -13.38 -19.54 15.88
N ARG A 86 -14.23 -19.72 16.89
CA ARG A 86 -15.46 -20.48 16.75
C ARG A 86 -16.36 -19.80 15.70
N LYS A 87 -17.29 -20.56 15.14
CA LYS A 87 -18.28 -20.03 14.21
C LYS A 87 -19.00 -18.84 14.86
N ASP A 88 -19.18 -17.76 14.10
CA ASP A 88 -19.83 -16.51 14.51
C ASP A 88 -19.09 -15.71 15.60
N ALA A 89 -17.92 -16.16 16.07
CA ALA A 89 -17.11 -15.41 17.02
C ALA A 89 -16.25 -14.35 16.31
N THR A 90 -16.26 -13.13 16.86
CA THR A 90 -15.37 -12.05 16.43
C THR A 90 -14.06 -12.12 17.19
N LYS A 91 -12.93 -12.18 16.47
CA LYS A 91 -11.60 -12.23 17.09
C LYS A 91 -11.22 -10.88 17.71
N VAL A 92 -10.49 -10.94 18.81
CA VAL A 92 -9.92 -9.77 19.50
C VAL A 92 -8.40 -9.72 19.36
N PRO A 93 -7.79 -8.54 19.25
CA PRO A 93 -6.34 -8.42 19.20
C PRO A 93 -5.72 -8.73 20.56
N THR A 94 -4.59 -9.44 20.55
CA THR A 94 -3.87 -9.87 21.77
C THR A 94 -2.67 -9.00 22.12
N GLY A 95 -2.32 -8.03 21.27
CA GLY A 95 -1.08 -7.25 21.39
C GLY A 95 0.21 -8.01 21.03
N LYS A 96 0.17 -9.34 20.89
CA LYS A 96 1.30 -10.15 20.46
C LYS A 96 1.59 -9.91 18.97
N PRO A 97 2.82 -9.53 18.56
CA PRO A 97 3.14 -9.35 17.16
C PRO A 97 3.19 -10.67 16.39
N LEU A 98 2.87 -10.62 15.10
CA LEU A 98 3.07 -11.75 14.19
C LEU A 98 4.55 -11.93 13.85
N VAL A 99 4.94 -13.18 13.58
CA VAL A 99 6.26 -13.52 13.06
C VAL A 99 6.13 -13.70 11.55
N TYR A 100 6.95 -12.96 10.81
CA TYR A 100 7.03 -13.05 9.36
C TYR A 100 8.31 -13.77 8.97
N HIS A 101 8.21 -14.74 8.06
CA HIS A 101 9.34 -15.59 7.70
C HIS A 101 10.28 -14.92 6.68
N THR A 102 9.76 -14.06 5.80
CA THR A 102 10.58 -13.36 4.81
C THR A 102 11.23 -12.12 5.43
N PRO A 103 12.57 -12.05 5.49
CA PRO A 103 13.29 -10.88 6.00
C PRO A 103 12.89 -9.59 5.26
N GLY A 104 12.83 -8.47 5.98
CA GLY A 104 12.46 -7.15 5.42
C GLY A 104 10.95 -6.92 5.26
N THR A 105 10.15 -7.99 5.21
CA THR A 105 8.69 -7.90 5.13
C THR A 105 8.04 -7.72 6.50
N GLY A 106 6.79 -7.27 6.53
CA GLY A 106 6.04 -7.17 7.77
C GLY A 106 4.78 -6.31 7.66
N PRO A 107 4.23 -5.88 8.81
CA PRO A 107 3.02 -5.08 8.84
C PRO A 107 3.28 -3.65 8.37
N TYR A 108 2.20 -2.95 8.03
CA TYR A 108 2.21 -1.55 7.57
C TYR A 108 3.22 -1.32 6.43
N TRP A 109 3.18 -2.19 5.41
CA TRP A 109 4.10 -2.17 4.28
C TRP A 109 4.05 -0.87 3.46
N ASP A 110 2.90 -0.19 3.45
CA ASP A 110 2.74 1.17 2.92
C ASP A 110 3.64 2.17 3.66
N ARG A 111 3.64 2.15 4.98
CA ARG A 111 4.47 3.06 5.80
C ARG A 111 5.95 2.74 5.66
N ARG A 112 6.31 1.45 5.55
CA ARG A 112 7.68 1.02 5.26
C ARG A 112 8.14 1.54 3.90
N MET A 113 7.30 1.41 2.88
CA MET A 113 7.57 1.95 1.55
C MET A 113 7.74 3.47 1.60
N VAL A 114 6.84 4.21 2.26
CA VAL A 114 6.97 5.67 2.41
C VAL A 114 8.30 6.03 3.07
N THR A 115 8.68 5.31 4.12
CA THR A 115 9.92 5.57 4.88
C THR A 115 11.18 5.29 4.06
N LEU A 116 11.17 4.26 3.21
CA LEU A 116 12.39 3.74 2.56
C LEU A 116 12.50 4.06 1.07
N LYS A 117 11.39 4.39 0.40
CA LYS A 117 11.30 4.45 -1.07
C LYS A 117 10.59 5.70 -1.60
N MET A 118 10.01 6.56 -0.74
CA MET A 118 9.25 7.72 -1.23
C MET A 118 10.11 8.68 -2.05
N ASP A 119 11.35 8.94 -1.64
CA ASP A 119 12.26 9.83 -2.38
C ASP A 119 12.51 9.31 -3.81
N GLU A 120 12.63 7.99 -3.97
CA GLU A 120 12.77 7.36 -5.29
C GLU A 120 11.49 7.55 -6.12
N ILE A 121 10.32 7.33 -5.53
CA ILE A 121 9.03 7.51 -6.22
C ILE A 121 8.83 8.98 -6.63
N VAL A 122 9.21 9.93 -5.76
CA VAL A 122 9.14 11.37 -6.07
C VAL A 122 10.04 11.71 -7.24
N GLN A 123 11.25 11.15 -7.29
CA GLN A 123 12.17 11.34 -8.41
C GLN A 123 11.61 10.75 -9.71
N GLU A 124 11.08 9.52 -9.67
CA GLU A 124 10.42 8.88 -10.81
C GLU A 124 9.23 9.72 -11.32
N LEU A 125 8.44 10.29 -10.40
CA LEU A 125 7.31 11.15 -10.72
C LEU A 125 7.75 12.45 -11.41
N GLN A 126 8.81 13.09 -10.90
CA GLN A 126 9.36 14.30 -11.52
C GLN A 126 9.84 14.01 -12.94
N ASP A 127 10.54 12.90 -13.15
CA ASP A 127 11.05 12.52 -14.47
C ASP A 127 9.92 12.13 -15.42
N TYR A 128 8.87 11.50 -14.91
CA TYR A 128 7.65 11.23 -15.67
C TYR A 128 6.97 12.53 -16.14
N ILE A 129 6.81 13.51 -15.25
CA ILE A 129 6.23 14.82 -15.59
C ILE A 129 7.09 15.56 -16.61
N ARG A 130 8.43 15.52 -16.50
CA ARG A 130 9.35 16.21 -17.42
C ARG A 130 9.37 15.66 -18.84
N ARG A 131 9.04 14.37 -19.02
CA ARG A 131 9.02 13.71 -20.34
C ARG A 131 7.72 13.96 -21.11
N ARG A 132 6.73 14.56 -20.47
CA ARG A 132 5.41 14.88 -21.02
C ARG A 132 5.39 16.28 -21.61
#